data_AF-A0A955TZK5-F1
#
_entry.id   AF-A0A955TZK5-F1
#
_cell.length_a   1.000
_cell.length_b   1.000
_cell.length_c   1.000
_cell.angle_alpha   90.00
_cell.angle_beta   90.00
_cell.angle_gamma   90.00
#
_symmetry.space_group_name_H-M   'P 1'
#
loop_
_entity.id
_entity.type
_entity.pdbx_description
1 polymer ?
#
loop_
_entity_poly.entity_id
_entity_poly.type
_entity_poly.pdbx_seq_one_letter_code
_entity_poly.pdbx_strand_id
1 'polypeptide(L)'
;MADSTETKKPAPPKPAKPAKPAAKKEETKSAVDTLWSRRDFFSYSGWAMFSAALGLSSLYFLRLLFPRVLFEPSPKFKAGNVADYTVGEVSTKWVKDQRTWIVREEGKLYAIYARCTHLGCTPLWLRTEGKYKCPCHGSGFTMDGINFEGPAPRPLERLKVEIGADGQIVVDKSKKFLFEKGEWDKPGSFLMA
;
A
#
# COMPACT_ATOMS: atom_id res chain seq x y z
N MET A 1 98.06 -18.86 -2.89
CA MET A 1 99.15 -19.10 -1.92
C MET A 1 99.80 -17.76 -1.67
N ALA A 2 99.85 -17.38 -0.39
CA ALA A 2 100.56 -16.24 0.20
C ALA A 2 100.17 -14.83 -0.25
N ASP A 3 100.19 -13.81 0.59
CA ASP A 3 100.00 -13.70 2.04
C ASP A 3 99.78 -12.20 2.28
N SER A 4 99.04 -11.95 3.34
CA SER A 4 98.77 -10.71 4.04
C SER A 4 100.01 -9.80 4.21
N THR A 5 99.83 -8.48 4.13
CA THR A 5 100.34 -7.58 5.18
C THR A 5 99.57 -6.26 5.19
N GLU A 6 98.82 -6.11 6.27
CA GLU A 6 98.20 -4.90 6.80
C GLU A 6 99.29 -3.93 7.30
N THR A 7 99.22 -2.66 6.91
CA THR A 7 99.84 -1.55 7.64
C THR A 7 98.80 -0.47 7.90
N LYS A 8 98.57 -0.20 9.19
CA LYS A 8 97.55 0.68 9.74
C LYS A 8 98.18 1.94 10.33
N LYS A 9 97.46 3.07 10.15
CA LYS A 9 97.41 4.32 10.97
C LYS A 9 98.38 5.46 10.54
N PRO A 10 98.03 6.77 10.69
CA PRO A 10 96.96 7.36 11.50
C PRO A 10 95.94 8.29 10.83
N ALA A 11 94.78 8.37 11.48
CA ALA A 11 93.65 9.23 11.11
C ALA A 11 93.90 10.71 11.44
N PRO A 12 93.58 11.64 10.52
CA PRO A 12 93.30 13.04 10.83
C PRO A 12 91.79 13.27 11.06
N PRO A 13 91.42 14.38 11.71
CA PRO A 13 90.20 14.50 12.50
C PRO A 13 88.92 14.61 11.69
N LYS A 14 87.83 14.04 12.23
CA LYS A 14 86.47 14.19 11.71
C LYS A 14 86.12 15.67 11.55
N PRO A 15 85.63 16.13 10.37
CA PRO A 15 85.02 17.44 10.30
C PRO A 15 83.75 17.44 11.18
N ALA A 16 83.74 18.35 12.14
CA ALA A 16 82.65 18.55 13.08
C ALA A 16 81.34 18.80 12.32
N LYS A 17 80.27 18.14 12.78
CA LYS A 17 78.90 18.41 12.31
C LYS A 17 78.62 19.90 12.46
N PRO A 18 78.08 20.58 11.43
CA PRO A 18 77.70 21.98 11.56
C PRO A 18 76.69 22.12 12.70
N ALA A 19 77.03 23.03 13.62
CA ALA A 19 76.23 23.33 14.79
C ALA A 19 74.83 23.81 14.37
N LYS A 20 73.84 23.24 15.05
CA LYS A 20 72.42 23.54 14.96
C LYS A 20 72.21 25.04 15.22
N PRO A 21 71.63 25.82 14.29
CA PRO A 21 71.21 27.18 14.61
C PRO A 21 70.18 27.14 15.73
N ALA A 22 70.42 27.99 16.72
CA ALA A 22 69.66 28.14 17.94
C ALA A 22 68.16 28.31 17.69
N ALA A 23 67.39 27.77 18.63
CA ALA A 23 65.95 27.88 18.74
C ALA A 23 65.46 29.31 18.45
N LYS A 24 64.69 29.47 17.37
CA LYS A 24 63.84 30.64 17.17
C LYS A 24 62.43 30.24 17.60
N LYS A 25 62.02 30.91 18.68
CA LYS A 25 60.73 30.94 19.36
C LYS A 25 59.55 30.33 18.59
N GLU A 26 58.81 29.48 19.31
CA GLU A 26 57.38 29.32 19.14
C GLU A 26 56.72 30.70 19.03
N GLU A 27 56.22 31.05 17.84
CA GLU A 27 55.23 32.11 17.66
C GLU A 27 53.93 31.45 17.20
N THR A 28 53.15 31.07 18.21
CA THR A 28 51.69 31.15 18.25
C THR A 28 50.97 30.77 16.95
N LYS A 29 50.55 29.50 16.88
CA LYS A 29 49.26 29.16 16.27
C LYS A 29 48.21 30.10 16.88
N SER A 30 47.76 31.11 16.16
CA SER A 30 46.48 31.74 16.47
C SER A 30 45.41 30.73 16.06
N ALA A 31 45.19 29.77 16.94
CA ALA A 31 43.90 29.11 17.04
C ALA A 31 42.88 30.22 17.31
N VAL A 32 42.33 30.79 16.23
CA VAL A 32 40.94 31.18 16.30
C VAL A 32 40.21 29.87 16.53
N ASP A 33 39.72 29.68 17.75
CA ASP A 33 38.81 28.63 18.15
C ASP A 33 37.47 28.82 17.42
N THR A 34 37.49 28.75 16.09
CA THR A 34 36.29 28.55 15.31
C THR A 34 36.06 27.06 15.23
N LEU A 35 34.96 26.61 15.83
CA LEU A 35 34.47 25.24 15.83
C LEU A 35 34.39 24.62 14.41
N TRP A 36 34.42 25.43 13.35
CA TRP A 36 34.53 25.00 11.95
C TRP A 36 35.57 25.76 11.14
N SER A 37 36.32 25.03 10.31
CA SER A 37 37.14 25.62 9.26
C SER A 37 36.26 26.10 8.09
N ARG A 38 36.72 27.10 7.34
CA ARG A 38 35.97 27.60 6.15
C ARG A 38 35.66 26.47 5.15
N ARG A 39 36.61 25.54 4.97
CA ARG A 39 36.44 24.38 4.08
C ARG A 39 35.37 23.43 4.60
N ASP A 40 35.36 23.17 5.90
CA ASP A 40 34.40 22.27 6.53
C ASP A 40 32.99 22.88 6.52
N PHE A 41 32.87 24.18 6.76
CA PHE A 41 31.61 24.90 6.65
C PHE A 41 30.97 24.77 5.26
N PHE A 42 31.74 25.01 4.19
CA PHE A 42 31.23 24.85 2.82
C PHE A 42 30.96 23.40 2.43
N SER A 43 31.75 22.44 2.93
CA SER A 43 31.50 21.01 2.68
C SER A 43 30.21 20.52 3.36
N TYR A 44 30.01 20.85 4.64
CA TYR A 44 28.82 20.41 5.38
C TYR A 44 27.55 21.09 4.88
N SER A 45 27.60 22.39 4.57
CA SER A 45 26.46 23.09 3.96
C SER A 45 26.09 22.50 2.59
N GLY A 46 27.07 22.15 1.76
CA GLY A 46 26.84 21.48 0.47
C GLY A 46 26.16 20.12 0.62
N TRP A 47 26.65 19.26 1.52
CA TRP A 47 26.04 17.97 1.80
C TRP A 47 24.65 18.07 2.45
N ALA A 48 24.43 19.08 3.29
CA ALA A 48 23.13 19.36 3.88
C ALA A 48 22.11 19.75 2.80
N MET A 49 22.48 20.64 1.86
CA MET A 49 21.63 21.03 0.74
C MET A 49 21.31 19.85 -0.19
N PHE A 50 22.32 19.04 -0.53
CA PHE A 50 22.14 17.85 -1.36
C PHE A 50 21.20 16.82 -0.71
N SER A 51 21.41 16.55 0.58
CA SER A 51 20.57 15.61 1.34
C SER A 51 19.13 16.12 1.46
N ALA A 52 18.93 17.41 1.69
CA ALA A 52 17.61 18.03 1.71
C ALA A 52 16.92 17.93 0.34
N ALA A 53 17.62 18.22 -0.74
CA ALA A 53 17.08 18.11 -2.10
C ALA A 53 16.70 16.66 -2.45
N LEU A 54 17.55 15.69 -2.11
CA LEU A 54 17.29 14.26 -2.32
C LEU A 54 16.09 13.79 -1.48
N GLY A 55 15.99 14.24 -0.23
CA GLY A 55 14.87 13.95 0.65
C GLY A 55 13.54 14.50 0.13
N LEU A 56 13.49 15.78 -0.23
CA LEU A 56 12.31 16.42 -0.82
C LEU A 56 11.91 15.76 -2.14
N SER A 57 12.87 15.44 -3.01
CA SER A 57 12.61 14.75 -4.27
C SER A 57 12.06 13.35 -4.05
N SER A 58 12.61 12.60 -3.10
CA SER A 58 12.14 11.25 -2.73
C SER A 58 10.73 11.29 -2.15
N LEU A 59 10.42 12.27 -1.28
CA LEU A 59 9.07 12.46 -0.75
C LEU A 59 8.07 12.80 -1.87
N TYR A 60 8.48 13.62 -2.84
CA TYR A 60 7.63 13.93 -3.99
C TYR A 60 7.43 12.70 -4.89
N PHE A 61 8.46 11.89 -5.10
CA PHE A 61 8.37 10.63 -5.84
C PHE A 61 7.46 9.62 -5.13
N LEU A 62 7.58 9.45 -3.81
CA LEU A 62 6.68 8.62 -3.03
C LEU A 62 5.24 9.14 -3.10
N ARG A 63 5.04 10.47 -3.12
CA ARG A 63 3.72 11.06 -3.34
C ARG A 63 3.16 10.75 -4.74
N LEU A 64 4.00 10.60 -5.76
CA LEU A 64 3.55 10.21 -7.10
C LEU A 64 3.08 8.75 -7.17
N LEU A 65 3.56 7.87 -6.27
CA LEU A 65 3.08 6.48 -6.19
C LEU A 65 1.62 6.38 -5.71
N PHE A 66 1.05 7.46 -5.15
CA PHE A 66 -0.33 7.52 -4.70
C PHE A 66 -1.15 8.43 -5.65
N PRO A 67 -1.96 7.86 -6.55
CA PRO A 67 -2.81 8.66 -7.44
C PRO A 67 -3.79 9.50 -6.62
N ARG A 68 -3.84 10.82 -6.87
CA ARG A 68 -4.70 11.75 -6.12
C ARG A 68 -6.18 11.66 -6.46
N VAL A 69 -6.50 11.12 -7.65
CA VAL A 69 -7.86 10.99 -8.14
C VAL A 69 -8.02 9.57 -8.69
N LEU A 70 -8.62 8.71 -7.90
CA LEU A 70 -9.18 7.46 -8.40
C LEU A 70 -10.52 7.82 -9.02
N PHE A 71 -10.66 7.61 -10.33
CA PHE A 71 -11.93 7.80 -11.03
C PHE A 71 -12.86 6.65 -10.62
N GLU A 72 -13.46 6.77 -9.45
CA GLU A 72 -14.34 5.74 -8.93
C GLU A 72 -15.75 6.01 -9.45
N PRO A 73 -16.36 5.06 -10.20
CA PRO A 73 -17.75 5.18 -10.61
C PRO A 73 -18.63 5.43 -9.38
N SER A 74 -19.75 6.13 -9.58
CA SER A 74 -20.70 6.37 -8.49
C SER A 74 -20.96 5.07 -7.71
N PRO A 75 -20.78 5.07 -6.38
CA PRO A 75 -21.06 3.90 -5.57
C PRO A 75 -22.57 3.58 -5.58
N LYS A 76 -23.41 4.54 -5.94
CA LYS A 76 -24.85 4.41 -6.06
C LYS A 76 -25.28 4.22 -7.51
N PHE A 77 -26.16 3.25 -7.75
CA PHE A 77 -26.81 3.07 -9.05
C PHE A 77 -28.29 2.72 -8.88
N LYS A 78 -29.10 3.05 -9.90
CA LYS A 78 -30.51 2.69 -9.95
C LYS A 78 -30.66 1.31 -10.56
N ALA A 79 -31.38 0.44 -9.88
CA ALA A 79 -31.59 -0.94 -10.25
C ALA A 79 -33.01 -1.21 -10.81
N GLY A 80 -33.73 -0.20 -11.29
CA GLY A 80 -35.10 -0.38 -11.80
C GLY A 80 -36.12 -0.60 -10.68
N ASN A 81 -37.27 -1.20 -11.00
CA ASN A 81 -38.38 -1.36 -10.08
C ASN A 81 -38.37 -2.73 -9.38
N VAL A 82 -39.04 -2.84 -8.24
CA VAL A 82 -39.23 -4.11 -7.52
C VAL A 82 -39.95 -5.15 -8.39
N ALA A 83 -40.91 -4.70 -9.22
CA ALA A 83 -41.67 -5.56 -10.12
C ALA A 83 -40.82 -6.22 -11.23
N ASP A 84 -39.64 -5.66 -11.54
CA ASP A 84 -38.74 -6.21 -12.56
C ASP A 84 -38.03 -7.49 -12.10
N TYR A 85 -38.16 -7.85 -10.81
CA TYR A 85 -37.51 -8.99 -10.19
C TYR A 85 -38.52 -10.08 -9.84
N THR A 86 -38.27 -11.30 -10.29
CA THR A 86 -39.07 -12.49 -9.99
C THR A 86 -38.83 -12.97 -8.56
N VAL A 87 -39.90 -13.31 -7.84
CA VAL A 87 -39.82 -13.85 -6.47
C VAL A 87 -39.21 -15.24 -6.51
N GLY A 88 -38.26 -15.51 -5.61
CA GLY A 88 -37.49 -16.75 -5.53
C GLY A 88 -36.32 -16.85 -6.50
N GLU A 89 -35.97 -15.78 -7.22
CA GLU A 89 -34.90 -15.79 -8.21
C GLU A 89 -33.81 -14.75 -7.91
N VAL A 90 -32.59 -15.09 -8.33
CA VAL A 90 -31.43 -14.18 -8.33
C VAL A 90 -31.30 -13.53 -9.71
N SER A 91 -31.42 -12.22 -9.78
CA SER A 91 -31.19 -11.46 -11.00
C SER A 91 -29.69 -11.22 -11.23
N THR A 92 -29.22 -11.61 -12.41
CA THR A 92 -27.84 -11.42 -12.86
C THR A 92 -27.65 -10.15 -13.70
N LYS A 93 -28.69 -9.31 -13.84
CA LYS A 93 -28.70 -8.12 -14.71
C LYS A 93 -27.54 -7.16 -14.44
N TRP A 94 -27.22 -6.93 -13.16
CA TRP A 94 -26.23 -5.92 -12.74
C TRP A 94 -24.83 -6.48 -12.46
N VAL A 95 -24.57 -7.74 -12.79
CA VAL A 95 -23.29 -8.40 -12.45
C VAL A 95 -22.13 -7.85 -13.27
N LYS A 96 -22.33 -7.63 -14.59
CA LYS A 96 -21.28 -7.14 -15.48
C LYS A 96 -20.87 -5.71 -15.16
N ASP A 97 -21.84 -4.84 -14.92
CA ASP A 97 -21.60 -3.40 -14.78
C ASP A 97 -21.31 -2.98 -13.34
N GLN A 98 -22.00 -3.59 -12.37
CA GLN A 98 -21.97 -3.16 -10.97
C GLN A 98 -21.42 -4.22 -10.01
N ARG A 99 -21.18 -5.45 -10.48
CA ARG A 99 -20.84 -6.61 -9.65
C ARG A 99 -21.86 -6.80 -8.53
N THR A 100 -23.14 -6.73 -8.86
CA THR A 100 -24.21 -6.88 -7.88
C THR A 100 -25.26 -7.86 -8.38
N TRP A 101 -25.69 -8.76 -7.49
CA TRP A 101 -26.91 -9.53 -7.67
C TRP A 101 -28.04 -8.88 -6.89
N ILE A 102 -29.25 -8.97 -7.44
CA ILE A 102 -30.46 -8.63 -6.72
C ILE A 102 -31.24 -9.91 -6.52
N VAL A 103 -31.53 -10.21 -5.26
CA VAL A 103 -32.26 -11.40 -4.85
C VAL A 103 -33.60 -10.93 -4.33
N ARG A 104 -34.67 -11.52 -4.85
CA ARG A 104 -36.03 -11.30 -4.34
C ARG A 104 -36.54 -12.62 -3.79
N GLU A 105 -36.91 -12.61 -2.53
CA GLU A 105 -37.56 -13.69 -1.79
C GLU A 105 -38.96 -13.24 -1.37
N GLU A 106 -39.74 -14.15 -0.78
CA GLU A 106 -41.07 -13.83 -0.27
C GLU A 106 -41.00 -12.74 0.80
N GLY A 107 -41.51 -11.55 0.48
CA GLY A 107 -41.53 -10.40 1.38
C GLY A 107 -40.21 -9.63 1.49
N LYS A 108 -39.12 -10.06 0.85
CA LYS A 108 -37.77 -9.48 0.99
C LYS A 108 -37.07 -9.30 -0.34
N LEU A 109 -36.42 -8.15 -0.52
CA LEU A 109 -35.49 -7.91 -1.63
C LEU A 109 -34.18 -7.37 -1.08
N TYR A 110 -33.06 -7.98 -1.47
CA TYR A 110 -31.74 -7.52 -1.04
C TYR A 110 -30.73 -7.60 -2.18
N ALA A 111 -29.66 -6.82 -2.06
CA ALA A 111 -28.57 -6.81 -3.02
C ALA A 111 -27.34 -7.49 -2.42
N ILE A 112 -26.78 -8.48 -3.12
CA ILE A 112 -25.52 -9.14 -2.75
C ILE A 112 -24.39 -8.56 -3.60
N TYR A 113 -23.27 -8.22 -2.97
CA TYR A 113 -22.08 -7.84 -3.67
C TYR A 113 -21.39 -9.06 -4.28
N ALA A 114 -21.27 -9.10 -5.61
CA ALA A 114 -20.67 -10.18 -6.38
C ALA A 114 -19.13 -10.12 -6.33
N ARG A 115 -18.60 -10.13 -5.11
CA ARG A 115 -17.17 -10.10 -4.80
C ARG A 115 -16.86 -11.20 -3.79
N CYS A 116 -16.18 -12.24 -4.26
CA CYS A 116 -15.70 -13.34 -3.44
C CYS A 116 -14.82 -12.81 -2.30
N THR A 117 -15.11 -13.24 -1.07
CA THR A 117 -14.42 -12.81 0.15
C THR A 117 -13.05 -13.46 0.34
N HIS A 118 -12.63 -14.36 -0.56
CA HIS A 118 -11.26 -14.86 -0.62
C HIS A 118 -10.31 -13.78 -1.16
N LEU A 119 -10.34 -13.51 -2.47
CA LEU A 119 -9.44 -12.56 -3.15
C LEU A 119 -10.16 -11.60 -4.13
N GLY A 120 -11.49 -11.54 -4.10
CA GLY A 120 -12.24 -10.52 -4.82
C GLY A 120 -12.67 -10.84 -6.25
N CYS A 121 -12.53 -12.09 -6.70
CA CYS A 121 -13.14 -12.56 -7.95
C CYS A 121 -14.67 -12.44 -7.92
N THR A 122 -15.33 -12.40 -9.08
CA THR A 122 -16.80 -12.43 -9.19
C THR A 122 -17.27 -13.88 -9.27
N PRO A 123 -17.96 -14.43 -8.24
CA PRO A 123 -18.54 -15.76 -8.36
C PRO A 123 -19.60 -15.82 -9.46
N LEU A 124 -19.89 -17.01 -9.99
CA LEU A 124 -20.99 -17.23 -10.93
C LEU A 124 -22.22 -17.76 -10.17
N TRP A 125 -23.40 -17.25 -10.52
CA TRP A 125 -24.67 -17.83 -10.07
C TRP A 125 -25.02 -19.05 -10.93
N LEU A 126 -25.15 -20.21 -10.31
CA LEU A 126 -25.57 -21.45 -10.95
C LEU A 126 -27.04 -21.71 -10.61
N ARG A 127 -27.95 -21.31 -11.51
CA ARG A 127 -29.41 -21.41 -11.31
C ARG A 127 -29.88 -22.82 -11.01
N THR A 128 -29.28 -23.83 -11.63
CA THR A 128 -29.62 -25.25 -11.44
C THR A 128 -29.25 -25.76 -10.03
N GLU A 129 -28.22 -25.21 -9.42
CA GLU A 129 -27.76 -25.60 -8.09
C GLU A 129 -28.28 -24.68 -6.97
N GLY A 130 -28.82 -23.51 -7.32
CA GLY A 130 -29.23 -22.49 -6.36
C GLY A 130 -28.05 -21.93 -5.54
N LYS A 131 -26.85 -21.89 -6.15
CA LYS A 131 -25.59 -21.59 -5.45
C LYS A 131 -24.71 -20.65 -6.27
N TYR A 132 -23.89 -19.87 -5.58
CA TYR A 132 -22.79 -19.15 -6.20
C TYR A 132 -21.51 -19.98 -6.13
N LYS A 133 -20.79 -20.09 -7.24
CA LYS A 133 -19.49 -20.78 -7.32
C LYS A 133 -18.42 -19.86 -7.86
N CYS A 134 -17.31 -19.73 -7.14
CA CYS A 134 -16.19 -18.89 -7.54
C CYS A 134 -15.20 -19.68 -8.41
N PRO A 135 -14.99 -19.31 -9.68
CA PRO A 135 -14.15 -20.07 -10.60
C PRO A 135 -12.64 -19.96 -10.28
N CYS A 136 -12.24 -19.00 -9.44
CA CYS A 136 -10.82 -18.76 -9.17
C CYS A 136 -10.19 -19.85 -8.28
N HIS A 137 -10.87 -20.23 -7.19
CA HIS A 137 -10.33 -21.18 -6.19
C HIS A 137 -11.42 -22.09 -5.59
N GLY A 138 -12.60 -22.16 -6.22
CA GLY A 138 -13.66 -23.10 -5.82
C GLY A 138 -14.44 -22.73 -4.55
N SER A 139 -14.48 -21.46 -4.14
CA SER A 139 -15.38 -21.04 -3.05
C SER A 139 -16.85 -21.14 -3.45
N GLY A 140 -17.68 -21.68 -2.57
CA GLY A 140 -19.12 -21.82 -2.79
C GLY A 140 -19.95 -21.07 -1.74
N PHE A 141 -21.04 -20.46 -2.20
CA PHE A 141 -21.97 -19.70 -1.36
C PHE A 141 -23.43 -20.10 -1.64
N THR A 142 -24.26 -20.12 -0.61
CA THR A 142 -25.71 -20.34 -0.71
C THR A 142 -26.39 -19.18 -1.45
N MET A 143 -27.67 -19.31 -1.79
CA MET A 143 -28.46 -18.23 -2.40
C MET A 143 -28.46 -16.94 -1.57
N ASP A 144 -28.45 -17.04 -0.24
CA ASP A 144 -28.32 -15.90 0.66
C ASP A 144 -26.92 -15.28 0.69
N GLY A 145 -25.91 -15.99 0.19
CA GLY A 145 -24.51 -15.59 0.19
C GLY A 145 -23.67 -16.17 1.34
N ILE A 146 -24.19 -17.14 2.10
CA ILE A 146 -23.41 -17.82 3.17
C ILE A 146 -22.38 -18.75 2.54
N ASN A 147 -21.11 -18.62 2.92
CA ASN A 147 -20.04 -19.51 2.46
C ASN A 147 -20.22 -20.90 3.08
N PHE A 148 -20.12 -21.95 2.27
CA PHE A 148 -20.24 -23.34 2.73
C PHE A 148 -19.08 -24.24 2.29
N GLU A 149 -18.25 -23.79 1.35
CA GLU A 149 -17.09 -24.55 0.86
C GLU A 149 -15.98 -23.63 0.32
N GLY A 150 -14.79 -24.21 0.17
CA GLY A 150 -13.61 -23.58 -0.40
C GLY A 150 -12.92 -22.58 0.55
N PRO A 151 -11.96 -21.79 0.04
CA PRO A 151 -11.08 -20.97 0.89
C PRO A 151 -11.69 -19.64 1.37
N ALA A 152 -12.94 -19.35 1.02
CA ALA A 152 -13.57 -18.08 1.41
C ALA A 152 -13.87 -18.08 2.92
N PRO A 153 -13.30 -17.15 3.71
CA PRO A 153 -13.37 -17.23 5.16
C PRO A 153 -14.70 -16.75 5.76
N ARG A 154 -15.55 -16.10 4.95
CA ARG A 154 -16.79 -15.45 5.42
C ARG A 154 -17.85 -15.33 4.32
N PRO A 155 -19.12 -15.09 4.67
CA PRO A 155 -20.20 -14.86 3.72
C PRO A 155 -19.99 -13.63 2.82
N LEU A 156 -20.74 -13.58 1.72
CA LEU A 156 -20.79 -12.42 0.84
C LEU A 156 -21.41 -11.20 1.55
N GLU A 157 -21.06 -10.00 1.10
CA GLU A 157 -21.55 -8.76 1.68
C GLU A 157 -22.91 -8.40 1.09
N ARG A 158 -23.89 -8.03 1.93
CA ARG A 158 -25.11 -7.35 1.46
C ARG A 158 -24.83 -5.88 1.27
N LEU A 159 -25.40 -5.28 0.23
CA LEU A 159 -25.28 -3.86 -0.06
C LEU A 159 -26.49 -3.10 0.47
N LYS A 160 -26.33 -1.79 0.69
CA LYS A 160 -27.47 -0.96 1.08
C LYS A 160 -28.43 -0.81 -0.08
N VAL A 161 -29.70 -1.07 0.19
CA VAL A 161 -30.82 -0.91 -0.72
C VAL A 161 -31.81 0.10 -0.14
N GLU A 162 -32.29 1.00 -0.98
CA GLU A 162 -33.30 2.01 -0.63
C GLU A 162 -34.23 2.23 -1.83
N ILE A 163 -35.47 2.64 -1.59
CA ILE A 163 -36.37 3.10 -2.65
C ILE A 163 -36.12 4.60 -2.86
N GLY A 164 -35.74 4.98 -4.08
CA GLY A 164 -35.55 6.37 -4.48
C GLY A 164 -36.88 7.14 -4.56
N ALA A 165 -36.80 8.46 -4.65
CA ALA A 165 -37.97 9.33 -4.79
C ALA A 165 -38.81 9.04 -6.04
N ASP A 166 -38.22 8.40 -7.04
CA ASP A 166 -38.83 7.98 -8.29
C ASP A 166 -39.40 6.54 -8.24
N GLY A 167 -39.44 5.91 -7.07
CA GLY A 167 -39.97 4.55 -6.87
C GLY A 167 -39.02 3.43 -7.29
N GLN A 168 -37.85 3.76 -7.84
CA GLN A 168 -36.85 2.79 -8.26
C GLN A 168 -35.97 2.34 -7.08
N ILE A 169 -35.48 1.11 -7.14
CA ILE A 169 -34.48 0.60 -6.22
C ILE A 169 -33.16 1.32 -6.49
N VAL A 170 -32.57 1.86 -5.43
CA VAL A 170 -31.23 2.42 -5.42
C VAL A 170 -30.35 1.52 -4.59
N VAL A 171 -29.26 1.03 -5.20
CA VAL A 171 -28.25 0.22 -4.51
C VAL A 171 -27.03 1.10 -4.27
N ASP A 172 -26.55 1.12 -3.02
CA ASP A 172 -25.35 1.84 -2.60
C ASP A 172 -24.25 0.85 -2.19
N LYS A 173 -23.19 0.78 -3.00
CA LYS A 173 -22.03 -0.09 -2.80
C LYS A 173 -21.09 0.39 -1.69
N SER A 174 -21.20 1.64 -1.26
CA SER A 174 -20.33 2.22 -0.23
C SER A 174 -20.66 1.70 1.17
N LYS A 175 -21.92 1.30 1.40
CA LYS A 175 -22.39 0.75 2.67
C LYS A 175 -22.67 -0.74 2.50
N LYS A 176 -21.94 -1.54 3.27
CA LYS A 176 -21.99 -3.00 3.27
C LYS A 176 -22.45 -3.52 4.62
N PHE A 177 -23.16 -4.63 4.61
CA PHE A 177 -23.66 -5.32 5.78
C PHE A 177 -23.04 -6.71 5.84
N LEU A 178 -22.33 -6.98 6.94
CA LEU A 178 -21.58 -8.22 7.17
C LEU A 178 -22.43 -9.20 8.00
N PHE A 179 -22.48 -10.46 7.58
CA PHE A 179 -23.25 -11.49 8.28
C PHE A 179 -22.66 -11.80 9.66
N GLU A 180 -21.35 -11.95 9.73
CA GLU A 180 -20.58 -12.25 10.93
C GLU A 180 -20.72 -11.19 12.04
N LYS A 181 -21.19 -10.00 11.68
CA LYS A 181 -21.49 -8.89 12.59
C LYS A 181 -22.98 -8.75 12.91
N GLY A 182 -23.82 -9.67 12.44
CA GLY A 182 -25.29 -9.63 12.61
C GLY A 182 -25.94 -8.44 11.91
N GLU A 183 -25.38 -7.97 10.78
CA GLU A 183 -25.84 -6.72 10.15
C GLU A 183 -26.90 -6.93 9.08
N TRP A 184 -27.22 -8.17 8.74
CA TRP A 184 -28.22 -8.53 7.73
C TRP A 184 -29.66 -8.27 8.16
N ASP A 185 -29.88 -8.01 9.45
CA ASP A 185 -31.18 -7.63 10.01
C ASP A 185 -31.30 -6.10 10.17
N LYS A 186 -30.23 -5.35 9.89
CA LYS A 186 -30.24 -3.89 10.01
C LYS A 186 -31.07 -3.25 8.89
N PRO A 187 -31.72 -2.11 9.16
CA PRO A 187 -32.49 -1.39 8.15
C PRO A 187 -31.61 -0.99 6.95
N GLY A 188 -32.16 -1.21 5.76
CA GLY A 188 -31.48 -0.95 4.48
C GLY A 188 -30.55 -2.06 4.00
N SER A 189 -30.38 -3.15 4.74
CA SER A 189 -29.73 -4.37 4.22
C SER A 189 -30.66 -5.19 3.30
N PHE A 190 -31.97 -4.97 3.44
CA PHE A 190 -33.05 -5.48 2.60
C PHE A 190 -34.19 -4.45 2.52
N LEU A 191 -35.06 -4.62 1.53
CA LEU A 191 -36.34 -3.96 1.37
C LEU A 191 -37.45 -4.97 1.64
N MET A 192 -38.55 -4.52 2.24
CA MET A 192 -39.78 -5.30 2.32
C MET A 192 -40.53 -5.12 1.00
N ALA A 193 -40.78 -6.20 0.26
CA ALA A 193 -41.12 -6.17 -1.17
C ALA A 193 -41.99 -7.35 -1.62
#